data_AF-A0A846DJH7-F1
#
_entry.id   AF-A0A846DJH7-F1
#
_cell.length_a   1.000
_cell.length_b   1.000
_cell.length_c   1.000
_cell.angle_alpha   90.00
_cell.angle_beta   90.00
_cell.angle_gamma   90.00
#
_symmetry.space_group_name_H-M   'P 1'
#
loop_
_entity.id
_entity.type
_entity.pdbx_description
1 polymer ?
#
loop_
_entity_poly.entity_id
_entity_poly.type
_entity_poly.pdbx_seq_one_letter_code
_entity_poly.pdbx_strand_id
1 'polypeptide(L)'
;MDKAFTGREMRLILDRFCTVWMAGIAAETLIYGNAEGGEEDRQKIRQALKVAGFPESGYQQKESWAKLQATNLLKENQSSYEALVKAMKARASVEDCCSILEKG
;
A
#
# COMPACT_ATOMS: atom_id res chain seq x y z
N MET A 1 -15.03 28.26 -4.30
CA MET A 1 -14.87 27.63 -5.62
C MET A 1 -14.55 26.17 -5.38
N ASP A 2 -15.55 25.29 -5.50
CA ASP A 2 -15.34 23.84 -5.46
C ASP A 2 -14.57 23.42 -6.72
N LYS A 3 -13.33 22.94 -6.55
CA LYS A 3 -12.63 22.27 -7.64
C LYS A 3 -13.36 20.96 -7.89
N ALA A 4 -14.00 20.83 -9.04
CA ALA A 4 -14.55 19.56 -9.49
C ALA A 4 -13.42 18.53 -9.56
N PHE A 5 -13.55 17.45 -8.78
CA PHE A 5 -12.59 16.36 -8.75
C PHE A 5 -12.60 15.63 -10.10
N THR A 6 -11.47 15.63 -10.80
CA THR A 6 -11.38 15.12 -12.17
C THR A 6 -11.25 13.60 -12.21
N GLY A 7 -11.66 12.97 -13.32
CA GLY A 7 -11.48 11.53 -13.50
C GLY A 7 -10.01 11.07 -13.49
N ARG A 8 -9.06 11.96 -13.75
CA ARG A 8 -7.61 11.67 -13.62
C ARG A 8 -7.21 11.60 -12.15
N GLU A 9 -7.64 12.55 -11.33
CA GLU A 9 -7.35 12.59 -9.90
C GLU A 9 -7.96 11.37 -9.19
N MET A 10 -9.17 10.95 -9.58
CA MET A 10 -9.79 9.73 -9.06
C MET A 10 -8.95 8.48 -9.30
N ARG A 11 -8.40 8.33 -10.52
CA ARG A 11 -7.52 7.20 -10.84
C ARG A 11 -6.23 7.24 -10.02
N LEU A 12 -5.62 8.41 -9.86
CA LEU A 12 -4.40 8.54 -9.05
C LEU A 12 -4.65 8.21 -7.58
N ILE A 13 -5.77 8.64 -7.02
CA ILE A 13 -6.15 8.31 -5.63
C ILE A 13 -6.41 6.81 -5.49
N LEU A 14 -7.16 6.22 -6.43
CA LEU A 14 -7.42 4.77 -6.43
C LEU A 14 -6.13 3.96 -6.48
N ASP A 15 -5.18 4.37 -7.31
CA ASP A 15 -3.88 3.72 -7.44
C ASP A 15 -3.10 3.73 -6.14
N ARG A 16 -3.08 4.88 -5.43
CA ARG A 16 -2.44 5.02 -4.13
C ARG A 16 -3.09 4.13 -3.07
N PHE A 17 -4.43 4.06 -3.04
CA PHE A 17 -5.13 3.16 -2.12
C PHE A 17 -4.79 1.69 -2.39
N CYS A 18 -4.73 1.29 -3.66
CA CYS A 18 -4.30 -0.06 -4.02
C CYS A 18 -2.90 -0.36 -3.51
N THR A 19 -1.95 0.58 -3.65
CA THR A 19 -0.59 0.43 -3.12
C THR A 19 -0.59 0.27 -1.60
N VAL A 20 -1.38 1.07 -0.87
CA VAL A 20 -1.51 0.96 0.59
C VAL A 20 -2.09 -0.38 1.02
N TRP A 21 -3.17 -0.84 0.37
CA TRP A 21 -3.76 -2.15 0.67
C TRP A 21 -2.78 -3.31 0.40
N MET A 22 -1.92 -3.21 -0.62
CA MET A 22 -0.91 -4.24 -0.89
C MET A 22 0.36 -4.12 -0.03
N ALA A 23 0.50 -3.09 0.80
CA ALA A 23 1.73 -2.85 1.55
C ALA A 23 2.03 -3.94 2.59
N GLY A 24 1.01 -4.47 3.26
CA GLY A 24 1.16 -5.60 4.19
C GLY A 24 1.67 -6.85 3.48
N ILE A 25 1.01 -7.24 2.39
CA ILE A 25 1.41 -8.40 1.56
C ILE A 25 2.83 -8.22 1.02
N ALA A 26 3.20 -7.01 0.59
CA ALA A 26 4.54 -6.72 0.10
C ALA A 26 5.59 -6.88 1.22
N ALA A 27 5.34 -6.32 2.40
CA ALA A 27 6.21 -6.43 3.57
C ALA A 27 6.39 -7.89 4.02
N GLU A 28 5.31 -8.67 4.11
CA GLU A 28 5.35 -10.10 4.44
C GLU A 28 6.16 -10.88 3.40
N THR A 29 5.90 -10.66 2.11
CA THR A 29 6.63 -11.34 1.02
C THR A 29 8.12 -11.03 1.08
N LEU A 30 8.50 -9.78 1.40
CA LEU A 30 9.90 -9.37 1.50
C LEU A 30 10.63 -10.06 2.65
N ILE A 31 9.97 -10.27 3.79
CA ILE A 31 10.59 -10.83 4.99
C ILE A 31 10.56 -12.37 4.98
N TYR A 32 9.44 -12.96 4.57
CA TYR A 32 9.16 -14.39 4.72
C TYR A 32 9.18 -15.16 3.40
N GLY A 33 9.37 -14.48 2.25
CA GLY A 33 9.43 -15.08 0.91
C GLY A 33 8.06 -15.45 0.32
N ASN A 34 7.02 -15.54 1.14
CA ASN A 34 5.63 -15.69 0.73
C ASN A 34 4.71 -14.88 1.66
N ALA A 35 3.54 -14.48 1.17
CA ALA A 35 2.49 -13.89 2.00
C ALA A 35 1.42 -14.94 2.29
N GLU A 36 1.03 -15.07 3.55
CA GLU A 36 -0.02 -16.01 4.01
C GLU A 36 -1.37 -15.30 4.21
N GLY A 37 -1.37 -13.96 4.26
CA GLY A 37 -2.57 -13.14 4.43
C GLY A 37 -2.92 -12.26 3.21
N GLY A 38 -3.83 -11.32 3.44
CA GLY A 38 -4.16 -10.25 2.50
C GLY A 38 -5.28 -10.55 1.49
N GLU A 39 -6.02 -11.65 1.66
CA GLU A 39 -7.22 -11.91 0.85
C GLU A 39 -8.27 -10.81 1.04
N GLU A 40 -8.46 -10.31 2.27
CA GLU A 40 -9.35 -9.18 2.55
C GLU A 40 -8.91 -7.91 1.81
N ASP A 41 -7.61 -7.63 1.76
CA ASP A 41 -7.06 -6.46 1.06
C ASP A 41 -7.24 -6.55 -0.46
N ARG A 42 -7.08 -7.75 -1.03
CA ARG A 42 -7.38 -8.01 -2.45
C ARG A 42 -8.86 -7.80 -2.74
N GLN A 43 -9.75 -8.25 -1.86
CA GLN A 43 -11.18 -8.04 -2.01
C GLN A 43 -11.55 -6.54 -1.98
N LYS A 44 -10.94 -5.75 -1.08
CA LYS A 44 -11.10 -4.29 -1.05
C LYS A 44 -10.66 -3.63 -2.36
N ILE A 45 -9.53 -4.06 -2.93
CA ILE A 45 -9.07 -3.58 -4.24
C ILE A 45 -10.09 -3.90 -5.33
N ARG A 46 -10.56 -5.15 -5.42
CA ARG A 46 -11.54 -5.57 -6.44
C ARG A 46 -12.86 -4.79 -6.30
N GLN A 47 -13.33 -4.58 -5.09
CA GLN A 47 -14.54 -3.81 -4.82
C GLN A 47 -14.37 -2.34 -5.24
N ALA A 48 -13.24 -1.71 -4.91
CA ALA A 48 -12.95 -0.34 -5.31
C ALA A 48 -12.84 -0.19 -6.84
N LEU A 49 -12.19 -1.14 -7.52
CA LEU A 49 -12.09 -1.18 -8.98
C LEU A 49 -13.46 -1.36 -9.65
N LYS A 50 -14.32 -2.20 -9.07
CA LYS A 50 -15.70 -2.39 -9.53
C LYS A 50 -16.50 -1.09 -9.44
N VAL A 51 -16.45 -0.40 -8.30
CA VAL A 51 -17.13 0.89 -8.10
C VAL A 51 -16.59 1.96 -9.05
N ALA A 52 -15.29 1.92 -9.36
CA ALA A 52 -14.65 2.83 -10.31
C ALA A 52 -14.88 2.45 -11.80
N GLY A 53 -15.63 1.38 -12.09
CA GLY A 53 -16.00 0.99 -13.45
C GLY A 53 -14.90 0.27 -14.24
N PHE A 54 -13.89 -0.29 -13.57
CA PHE A 54 -12.85 -1.08 -14.24
C PHE A 54 -13.38 -2.48 -14.60
N PRO A 55 -12.91 -3.06 -15.72
CA PRO A 55 -13.25 -4.44 -16.07
C PRO A 55 -12.56 -5.43 -15.13
N GLU A 56 -13.27 -6.52 -14.78
CA GLU A 56 -12.75 -7.55 -13.87
C GLU A 56 -11.47 -8.22 -14.39
N SER A 57 -11.31 -8.31 -15.72
CA SER A 57 -10.09 -8.82 -16.36
C SER A 57 -8.83 -8.02 -15.99
N GLY A 58 -8.97 -6.76 -15.55
CA GLY A 58 -7.86 -5.93 -15.11
C GLY A 58 -7.50 -6.04 -13.63
N TYR A 59 -8.31 -6.73 -12.81
CA TYR A 59 -8.16 -6.71 -11.36
C TYR A 59 -6.84 -7.35 -10.91
N GLN A 60 -6.54 -8.55 -11.41
CA GLN A 60 -5.29 -9.25 -11.07
C GLN A 60 -4.04 -8.46 -11.49
N GLN A 61 -4.10 -7.79 -12.64
CA GLN A 61 -3.02 -6.92 -13.09
C GLN A 61 -2.84 -5.74 -12.14
N LYS A 62 -3.93 -5.14 -11.66
CA LYS A 62 -3.89 -4.03 -10.70
C LYS A 62 -3.35 -4.45 -9.34
N GLU A 63 -3.76 -5.61 -8.83
CA GLU A 63 -3.22 -6.18 -7.59
C GLU A 63 -1.71 -6.42 -7.70
N SER A 64 -1.26 -7.03 -8.80
CA SER A 64 0.16 -7.30 -9.05
C SER A 64 0.98 -6.01 -9.16
N TRP A 65 0.46 -5.01 -9.89
CA TRP A 65 1.09 -3.70 -10.02
C TRP A 65 1.18 -3.00 -8.66
N ALA A 66 0.11 -2.97 -7.88
CA ALA A 66 0.08 -2.33 -6.57
C ALA A 66 1.05 -3.00 -5.58
N LYS A 67 1.14 -4.34 -5.60
CA LYS A 67 2.15 -5.08 -4.83
C LYS A 67 3.57 -4.68 -5.21
N LEU A 68 3.85 -4.57 -6.51
CA LEU A 68 5.17 -4.16 -6.99
C LEU A 68 5.51 -2.73 -6.54
N GLN A 69 4.57 -1.80 -6.65
CA GLN A 69 4.77 -0.42 -6.17
C GLN A 69 5.06 -0.38 -4.67
N ALA A 70 4.28 -1.11 -3.86
CA ALA A 70 4.51 -1.19 -2.42
C ALA A 70 5.88 -1.81 -2.09
N THR A 71 6.27 -2.86 -2.83
CA THR A 71 7.57 -3.52 -2.69
C THR A 71 8.72 -2.56 -2.98
N ASN A 72 8.61 -1.77 -4.06
CA ASN A 72 9.62 -0.78 -4.42
C ASN A 72 9.74 0.30 -3.35
N LEU A 73 8.62 0.84 -2.86
CA LEU A 73 8.61 1.84 -1.78
C LEU A 73 9.31 1.31 -0.51
N LEU A 74 9.03 0.07 -0.12
CA LEU A 74 9.67 -0.55 1.05
C LEU A 74 11.18 -0.72 0.85
N LYS A 75 11.61 -1.15 -0.34
CA LYS A 75 13.03 -1.31 -0.66
C LYS A 75 13.78 0.02 -0.76
N GLU A 76 13.18 1.02 -1.40
CA GLU A 76 13.76 2.36 -1.54
C GLU A 76 13.93 3.04 -0.18
N ASN A 77 13.05 2.73 0.78
CA ASN A 77 13.05 3.29 2.13
C ASN A 77 13.44 2.23 3.19
N GLN A 78 14.30 1.28 2.84
CA GLN A 78 14.60 0.11 3.68
C GLN A 78 15.08 0.49 5.08
N SER A 79 15.97 1.47 5.20
CA SER A 79 16.50 1.93 6.49
C SER A 79 15.41 2.49 7.40
N SER A 80 14.55 3.36 6.86
CA SER A 80 13.42 3.95 7.59
C SER A 80 12.39 2.88 7.96
N TYR A 81 12.14 1.92 7.07
CA TYR A 81 11.26 0.78 7.33
C TYR A 81 11.77 -0.10 8.48
N GLU A 82 13.05 -0.47 8.48
CA GLU A 82 13.66 -1.28 9.54
C GLU A 82 13.64 -0.54 10.89
N ALA A 83 13.94 0.76 10.89
CA ALA A 83 13.87 1.60 12.07
C ALA A 83 12.44 1.67 12.64
N LEU A 84 11.44 1.85 11.76
CA LEU A 84 10.03 1.84 12.13
C LEU A 84 9.62 0.49 12.75
N VAL A 85 9.97 -0.63 12.09
CA VAL A 85 9.68 -1.98 12.60
C VAL A 85 10.29 -2.18 13.99
N LYS A 86 11.52 -1.71 14.21
CA LYS A 86 12.19 -1.80 15.51
C LYS A 86 11.45 -0.99 16.59
N ALA A 87 11.03 0.23 16.28
CA ALA A 87 10.28 1.09 17.20
C ALA A 87 8.91 0.50 17.55
N MET A 88 8.17 0.02 16.54
CA MET A 88 6.87 -0.63 16.76
C MET A 88 7.00 -1.90 17.62
N LYS A 89 8.03 -2.72 17.40
CA LYS A 89 8.33 -3.91 18.24
C LYS A 89 8.64 -3.52 19.70
N ALA A 90 9.29 -2.38 19.91
CA ALA A 90 9.55 -1.82 21.23
C ALA A 90 8.32 -1.16 21.87
N ARG A 91 7.14 -1.21 21.21
CA ARG A 91 5.91 -0.54 21.64
C ARG A 91 6.09 0.98 21.81
N ALA A 92 6.92 1.59 20.99
CA ALA A 92 7.02 3.05 20.90
C ALA A 92 5.65 3.66 20.56
N SER A 93 5.46 4.93 20.90
CA SER A 93 4.21 5.62 20.56
C SER A 93 4.06 5.75 19.05
N VAL A 94 2.82 5.97 18.59
CA VAL A 94 2.56 6.26 17.16
C VAL A 94 3.29 7.53 16.74
N GLU A 95 3.36 8.54 17.61
CA GLU A 95 4.09 9.78 17.37
C GLU A 95 5.58 9.52 17.11
N ASP A 96 6.24 8.74 17.96
CA ASP A 96 7.64 8.36 17.78
C ASP A 96 7.86 7.59 16.47
N CYS A 97 6.93 6.70 16.13
CA CYS A 97 6.96 5.95 14.88
C CYS A 97 6.85 6.87 13.66
N CYS A 98 6.00 7.89 13.70
CA CYS A 98 5.88 8.89 12.64
C CYS A 98 7.15 9.72 12.49
N SER A 99 7.77 10.15 13.60
CA SER A 99 9.03 10.92 13.54
C SER A 99 10.21 10.17 12.94
N ILE A 100 10.17 8.83 12.89
CA ILE A 100 11.18 8.03 12.17
C ILE A 100 11.02 8.18 10.65
N LEU A 101 9.78 8.26 10.17
CA LEU A 101 9.48 8.39 8.74
C LEU A 101 9.77 9.78 8.19
N GLU A 102 9.73 10.82 9.02
CA GLU A 102 10.03 12.21 8.63
C GLU A 102 11.52 12.48 8.43
N LYS A 103 12.40 11.58 8.89
CA LYS A 103 13.86 11.73 8.86
C LYS A 103 14.53 10.93 7.74
N GLY A 104 13.73 10.26 6.90
CA GLY A 104 14.16 9.41 5.78
C GLY A 104 14.28 10.17 4.47
#